data_AF-A0A933SKP8-F1
#
_entry.id   AF-A0A933SKP8-F1
#
_cell.length_a   1.000
_cell.length_b   1.000
_cell.length_c   1.000
_cell.angle_alpha   90.00
_cell.angle_beta   90.00
_cell.angle_gamma   90.00
#
_symmetry.space_group_name_H-M   'P 1'
#
loop_
_entity.id
_entity.type
_entity.pdbx_description
1 polymer ?
#
loop_
_entity_poly.entity_id
_entity_poly.type
_entity_poly.pdbx_seq_one_letter_code
_entity_poly.pdbx_strand_id
1 'polypeptide(L)' 'KAASEAKCKNLIVLTWDYEAEERLDDKQINYLPLWKWLLGLKPLP' A
#
# COMPACT_ATOMS: atom_id res chain seq x y z
N LYS A 1 -9.27 -9.10 9.36
CA LYS A 1 -9.49 -7.72 9.86
C LYS A 1 -8.18 -7.24 10.49
N ALA A 2 -7.32 -6.52 9.75
CA ALA A 2 -6.05 -6.00 10.29
C ALA A 2 -6.03 -4.45 10.28
N ALA A 3 -6.63 -3.84 9.27
CA ALA A 3 -6.72 -2.39 9.10
C ALA A 3 -7.51 -1.64 10.19
N SER A 4 -8.40 -2.30 10.93
CA SER A 4 -9.26 -1.64 11.94
C SER A 4 -8.60 -1.51 13.32
N GLU A 5 -7.61 -2.34 13.63
CA GLU A 5 -6.92 -2.31 14.92
C GLU A 5 -5.69 -1.38 14.90
N ALA A 6 -5.04 -1.20 13.74
CA ALA A 6 -3.76 -0.50 13.65
C ALA A 6 -3.85 1.04 13.64
N LYS A 7 -5.04 1.67 13.63
CA LYS A 7 -5.24 3.13 13.38
C LYS A 7 -4.47 3.69 12.16
N CYS A 8 -3.93 2.85 11.28
CA CYS A 8 -3.24 3.26 10.06
C CYS A 8 -4.28 3.65 9.00
N LYS A 9 -4.27 4.92 8.61
CA LYS A 9 -5.08 5.44 7.49
C LYS A 9 -4.50 5.05 6.13
N ASN A 10 -3.17 4.85 6.07
CA ASN A 10 -2.44 4.48 4.87
C ASN A 10 -1.80 3.11 5.10
N LEU A 11 -2.19 2.14 4.27
CA LEU A 11 -1.68 0.78 4.29
C LEU A 11 -0.86 0.56 3.02
N ILE A 12 0.33 -0.02 3.17
CA ILE A 12 1.14 -0.46 2.03
C ILE A 12 1.22 -1.98 2.09
N VAL A 13 0.80 -2.64 1.02
CA VAL A 13 0.90 -4.09 0.85
C VAL A 13 2.06 -4.37 -0.10
N LEU A 14 3.13 -4.97 0.42
CA LEU A 14 4.26 -5.37 -0.41
C LEU A 14 3.90 -6.65 -1.18
N THR A 15 4.03 -6.60 -2.49
CA THR A 15 3.76 -7.73 -3.39
C THR A 15 5.00 -8.08 -4.19
N TRP A 16 5.01 -9.21 -4.91
CA TRP A 16 6.14 -9.54 -5.79
C TRP A 16 6.24 -8.59 -6.99
N ASP A 17 5.11 -8.38 -7.69
CA ASP A 17 5.06 -7.57 -8.92
C ASP A 17 3.72 -6.85 -9.15
N TYR A 18 2.83 -6.89 -8.16
CA TYR A 18 1.47 -6.33 -8.29
C TYR A 18 1.43 -4.90 -7.74
N GLU A 19 1.03 -3.96 -8.59
CA GLU A 19 0.84 -2.57 -8.23
C GLU A 19 -0.63 -2.17 -8.41
N ALA A 20 -1.21 -1.60 -7.35
CA ALA A 20 -2.59 -1.12 -7.36
C ALA A 20 -2.82 -0.11 -6.22
N GLU A 21 -3.77 0.80 -6.42
CA GLU A 21 -4.30 1.67 -5.38
C GLU A 21 -5.77 1.31 -5.16
N GLU A 22 -6.14 1.05 -3.91
CA GLU A 22 -7.52 0.84 -3.50
C GLU A 22 -7.90 1.85 -2.42
N ARG A 23 -9.06 2.47 -2.58
CA ARG A 23 -9.66 3.36 -1.57
C ARG A 23 -10.86 2.68 -0.97
N LEU A 24 -10.81 2.44 0.33
CA LEU A 24 -11.89 1.83 1.09
C LEU A 24 -12.32 2.83 2.17
N ASP A 25 -13.42 3.52 1.93
CA ASP A 25 -13.91 4.63 2.74
C ASP A 25 -12.81 5.69 3.01
N ASP A 26 -12.37 5.81 4.26
CA ASP A 26 -11.34 6.76 4.72
C ASP A 26 -9.91 6.17 4.72
N LYS A 27 -9.72 4.99 4.14
CA LYS A 27 -8.45 4.27 4.12
C LYS A 27 -7.93 4.10 2.71
N GLN A 28 -6.64 4.40 2.52
CA GLN A 28 -5.93 4.16 1.27
C GLN A 28 -5.04 2.93 1.43
N ILE A 29 -5.17 1.98 0.51
CA ILE A 29 -4.36 0.77 0.45
C ILE A 29 -3.56 0.81 -0.86
N ASN A 30 -2.24 0.85 -0.73
CA ASN A 30 -1.32 0.85 -1.87
C ASN A 30 -0.61 -0.50 -1.93
N TYR A 31 -0.85 -1.25 -2.99
CA TYR A 31 -0.07 -2.43 -3.33
C TYR A 31 1.19 -1.98 -4.05
N LEU A 32 2.34 -2.29 -3.47
CA LEU A 32 3.63 -1.88 -4.00
C LEU A 32 4.51 -3.11 -4.24
N PRO A 33 5.04 -3.30 -5.45
CA PRO A 33 6.05 -4.32 -5.70
C PRO A 33 7.25 -4.16 -4.77
N LEU A 34 7.74 -5.28 -4.22
CA LEU A 34 8.83 -5.33 -3.26
C LEU A 34 10.10 -4.70 -3.84
N TRP A 35 10.38 -4.94 -5.12
CA TRP A 35 11.53 -4.36 -5.79
C TRP A 35 11.42 -2.83 -5.92
N LYS A 36 10.22 -2.28 -6.17
CA LYS A 36 10.01 -0.83 -6.18
C LYS A 36 10.25 -0.22 -4.80
N TRP A 37 9.80 -0.92 -3.75
CA TRP A 37 10.08 -0.53 -2.37
C TRP A 37 11.58 -0.52 -2.07
N LEU A 38 12.29 -1.59 -2.44
CA LEU A 38 13.74 -1.71 -2.25
C LEU A 38 14.52 -0.62 -2.99
N LEU A 39 14.06 -0.24 -4.18
CA LEU A 39 14.69 0.82 -4.99
C LEU A 39 14.27 2.25 -4.56
N GLY A 40 13.38 2.40 -3.58
CA GLY A 40 12.90 3.71 -3.14
C GLY A 40 12.00 4.42 -4.16
N LEU A 41 11.46 3.68 -5.13
CA LEU A 41 10.53 4.19 -6.13
C LEU A 41 9.15 4.37 -5.49
N LYS A 42 8.84 5.58 -5.05
CA LYS A 42 7.50 5.91 -4.55
C LYS A 42 6.53 6.02 -5.74
N PRO A 43 5.32 5.42 -5.64
CA PRO A 43 4.27 5.72 -6.59
C PRO A 43 3.92 7.21 -6.44
N LEU A 44 4.02 7.94 -7.55
CA LEU A 44 3.66 9.35 -7.61
C LEU A 44 2.14 9.49 -7.47
N PRO A 45 1.65 10.52 -6.75
CA PRO A 45 0.22 10.76 -6.54
C PRO A 45 -0.54 11.09 -7.83
#